data_AF-A0A1Q7UF46-F1
#
_entry.id   AF-A0A1Q7UF46-F1
#
_cell.length_a   1.000
_cell.length_b   1.000
_cell.length_c   1.000
_cell.angle_alpha   90.00
_cell.angle_beta   90.00
_cell.angle_gamma   90.00
#
_symmetry.space_group_name_H-M   'P 1'
#
loop_
_entity.id
_entity.type
_entity.pdbx_description
1 polymer ?
#
loop_
_entity_poly.entity_id
_entity_poly.type
_entity_poly.pdbx_seq_one_letter_code
_entity_poly.pdbx_strand_id
1 'polypeptide(L)'
;MSPWEYQTIRRVLGHGSGFDSPGFREVRRVTPPLGEAFEQAIAGAGLDMVEVYVQGREHEQLYQLAEALVEWDERVTMWRIRHYKVVARIIGDQVVGTQGTPVEVLGKMIHHNFFPALWRARNQLTARAKEEEADETEVPGHGR
;
A
#
# COMPACT_ATOMS: atom_id res chain seq x y z
N MET A 1 10.40 28.51 -8.01
CA MET A 1 9.68 28.34 -9.29
C MET A 1 8.19 28.49 -9.03
N SER A 2 7.57 29.52 -9.61
CA SER A 2 6.13 29.72 -9.57
C SER A 2 5.40 28.79 -10.56
N PRO A 3 4.10 28.53 -10.36
CA PRO A 3 3.30 27.79 -11.33
C PRO A 3 3.36 28.37 -12.75
N TRP A 4 3.44 29.71 -12.88
CA TRP A 4 3.53 30.38 -14.18
C TRP A 4 4.88 30.14 -14.87
N GLU A 5 5.99 30.26 -14.15
CA GLU A 5 7.34 29.96 -14.67
C GLU A 5 7.45 28.51 -15.16
N TYR A 6 6.81 27.57 -14.46
CA TYR A 6 6.78 26.17 -14.87
C TYR A 6 6.09 25.96 -16.22
N GLN A 7 5.09 26.78 -16.59
CA GLN A 7 4.41 26.65 -17.89
C GLN A 7 5.35 26.87 -19.08
N THR A 8 6.36 27.73 -18.93
CA THR A 8 7.39 27.93 -19.95
C THR A 8 8.21 26.66 -20.16
N ILE A 9 8.62 26.00 -19.08
CA ILE A 9 9.37 24.74 -19.10
C ILE A 9 8.49 23.59 -19.63
N ARG A 10 7.22 23.54 -19.21
CA ARG A 10 6.28 22.47 -19.57
C ARG A 10 6.12 22.29 -21.07
N ARG A 11 6.24 23.37 -21.86
CA ARG A 11 6.16 23.32 -23.33
C ARG A 11 7.29 22.54 -23.98
N VAL A 12 8.48 22.52 -23.38
CA VAL A 12 9.66 21.83 -23.92
C VAL A 12 9.84 20.41 -23.39
N LEU A 13 9.10 20.02 -22.34
CA LEU A 13 9.14 18.66 -21.77
C LEU A 13 8.56 17.59 -22.71
N GLY A 14 7.80 18.00 -23.74
CA GLY A 14 7.16 17.08 -24.69
C GLY A 14 6.32 16.01 -23.97
N HIS A 15 6.64 14.75 -24.26
CA HIS A 15 6.00 13.55 -23.73
C HIS A 15 6.59 13.08 -22.39
N GLY A 16 7.50 13.83 -21.77
CA GLY A 16 8.09 13.43 -20.49
C GLY A 16 7.03 13.29 -19.39
N SER A 17 6.94 12.11 -18.78
CA SER A 17 5.99 11.81 -17.71
C SER A 17 6.62 10.98 -16.60
N GLY A 18 6.09 11.14 -15.38
CA GLY A 18 6.45 10.28 -14.25
C GLY A 18 6.14 8.79 -14.49
N PHE A 19 5.21 8.48 -15.40
CA PHE A 19 4.93 7.10 -15.82
C PHE A 19 6.11 6.43 -16.52
N ASP A 20 7.00 7.21 -17.13
CA ASP A 20 8.19 6.72 -17.80
C ASP A 20 9.39 6.58 -16.85
N SER A 21 9.23 6.86 -15.56
CA SER A 21 10.32 6.68 -14.57
C SER A 21 10.80 5.22 -14.58
N PRO A 22 12.07 4.95 -14.94
CA PRO A 22 12.60 3.57 -14.91
C PRO A 22 12.48 2.97 -13.51
N GLY A 23 12.83 3.73 -12.47
CA GLY A 23 12.75 3.26 -11.08
C GLY A 23 11.33 2.89 -10.66
N PHE A 24 10.33 3.71 -10.98
CA PHE A 24 8.95 3.38 -10.60
C PHE A 24 8.35 2.27 -11.49
N ARG A 25 8.77 2.15 -12.75
CA ARG A 25 8.44 1.00 -13.59
C ARG A 25 8.97 -0.30 -12.98
N GLU A 26 10.20 -0.30 -12.49
CA GLU A 26 10.77 -1.45 -11.80
C GLU A 26 9.99 -1.81 -10.53
N VAL A 27 9.64 -0.82 -9.69
CA VAL A 27 8.77 -1.04 -8.53
C VAL A 27 7.46 -1.74 -8.93
N ARG A 28 6.77 -1.24 -9.96
CA ARG A 28 5.53 -1.85 -10.45
C ARG A 28 5.73 -3.26 -11.02
N ARG A 29 6.89 -3.54 -11.59
CA ARG A 29 7.25 -4.83 -12.18
C ARG A 29 7.52 -5.89 -11.11
N VAL A 30 8.24 -5.53 -10.05
CA VAL A 30 8.73 -6.51 -9.05
C VAL A 30 7.79 -6.69 -7.85
N THR A 31 6.97 -5.69 -7.53
CA THR A 31 6.13 -5.73 -6.31
C THR A 31 5.04 -6.82 -6.37
N PRO A 32 4.26 -6.98 -7.47
CA PRO A 32 3.23 -8.02 -7.50
C PRO A 32 3.79 -9.46 -7.40
N PRO A 33 4.83 -9.85 -8.16
CA PRO A 33 5.42 -11.19 -8.02
C PRO A 33 6.00 -11.46 -6.62
N LEU A 34 6.48 -10.44 -5.92
CA LEU A 34 6.93 -10.57 -4.53
C LEU A 34 5.77 -10.95 -3.60
N GLY A 35 4.58 -10.38 -3.82
CA GLY A 35 3.36 -10.74 -3.09
C GLY A 35 2.92 -12.17 -3.38
N GLU A 36 2.92 -12.57 -4.66
CA GLU A 36 2.60 -13.95 -5.06
C GLU A 36 3.55 -14.97 -4.44
N ALA A 37 4.86 -14.70 -4.45
CA ALA A 37 5.86 -15.56 -3.83
C ALA A 37 5.67 -15.64 -2.30
N PHE A 38 5.30 -14.53 -1.66
CA PHE A 38 5.01 -14.50 -0.24
C PHE A 38 3.75 -15.32 0.11
N GLU A 39 2.67 -15.19 -0.68
CA GLU A 39 1.45 -16.00 -0.51
C GLU A 39 1.74 -17.50 -0.67
N GLN A 40 2.59 -17.87 -1.63
CA GLN A 40 3.06 -19.26 -1.78
C GLN A 40 3.87 -19.74 -0.57
N ALA A 41 4.72 -18.89 0.00
CA ALA A 41 5.50 -19.23 1.19
C ALA A 41 4.61 -19.45 2.42
N ILE A 42 3.58 -18.61 2.61
CA ILE A 42 2.54 -18.79 3.63
C ILE A 42 1.83 -20.14 3.45
N ALA A 43 1.33 -20.41 2.25
CA ALA A 43 0.61 -21.64 1.95
C ALA A 43 1.50 -22.89 2.14
N GLY A 44 2.78 -22.81 1.74
CA GLY A 44 3.76 -23.88 1.92
C GLY A 44 4.08 -24.16 3.40
N ALA A 45 3.91 -23.18 4.28
CA ALA A 45 4.02 -23.34 5.73
C ALA A 45 2.73 -23.87 6.37
N GLY A 46 1.64 -24.06 5.60
CA GLY A 46 0.35 -24.50 6.11
C GLY A 46 -0.41 -23.43 6.90
N LEU A 47 -0.10 -22.16 6.66
CA LEU A 47 -0.71 -21.01 7.33
C LEU A 47 -1.66 -20.27 6.39
N ASP A 48 -2.54 -19.45 6.97
CA ASP A 48 -3.16 -18.32 6.29
C ASP A 48 -2.56 -16.96 6.70
N MET A 49 -3.05 -15.89 6.08
CA MET A 49 -2.53 -14.53 6.29
C MET A 49 -2.71 -14.03 7.73
N VAL A 50 -3.74 -14.47 8.45
CA VAL A 50 -4.01 -14.09 9.85
C VAL A 50 -3.13 -14.93 10.78
N GLU A 51 -3.00 -16.22 10.51
CA GLU A 51 -2.19 -17.15 11.29
C GLU A 51 -0.72 -16.74 11.33
N VAL A 52 -0.17 -16.18 10.25
CA VAL A 52 1.18 -15.61 10.24
C VAL A 52 1.39 -14.54 11.31
N TYR A 53 0.35 -13.77 11.65
CA TYR A 53 0.42 -12.76 12.70
C TYR A 53 0.17 -13.35 14.09
N VAL A 54 -0.82 -14.25 14.21
CA VAL A 54 -1.18 -14.87 15.49
C VAL A 54 -0.07 -15.78 15.99
N GLN A 55 0.57 -16.53 15.10
CA GLN A 55 1.67 -17.46 15.35
C GLN A 55 3.03 -16.82 14.99
N GLY A 56 3.15 -15.50 15.15
CA GLY A 56 4.30 -14.74 14.68
C GLY A 56 5.62 -15.12 15.35
N ARG A 57 5.59 -15.73 16.56
CA ARG A 57 6.82 -16.19 17.24
C ARG A 57 7.34 -17.49 16.64
N GLU A 58 6.43 -18.39 16.29
CA GLU A 58 6.72 -19.68 15.67
C GLU A 58 7.15 -19.51 14.21
N HIS A 59 6.65 -18.47 13.55
CA HIS A 59 6.91 -18.16 12.14
C HIS A 59 7.57 -16.80 11.94
N GLU A 60 8.58 -16.48 12.76
CA GLU A 60 9.20 -15.15 12.84
C GLU A 60 9.63 -14.59 11.48
N GLN A 61 10.25 -15.40 10.62
CA GLN A 61 10.71 -14.92 9.30
C GLN A 61 9.55 -14.54 8.38
N LEU A 62 8.45 -15.30 8.39
CA LEU A 62 7.26 -15.00 7.60
C LEU A 62 6.55 -13.77 8.15
N TYR A 63 6.47 -13.65 9.48
CA TYR A 63 5.92 -12.47 10.14
C TYR A 63 6.72 -11.20 9.80
N GLN A 64 8.04 -11.22 9.94
CA GLN A 64 8.90 -10.08 9.61
C GLN A 64 8.80 -9.69 8.13
N LEU A 65 8.72 -10.67 7.24
CA LEU A 65 8.50 -10.42 5.82
C LEU A 65 7.12 -9.78 5.57
N ALA A 66 6.06 -10.26 6.24
CA ALA A 66 4.73 -9.66 6.16
C ALA A 66 4.75 -8.17 6.54
N GLU A 67 5.42 -7.83 7.65
CA GLU A 67 5.58 -6.45 8.10
C GLU A 67 6.39 -5.61 7.10
N ALA A 68 7.50 -6.14 6.57
CA ALA A 68 8.30 -5.45 5.57
C ALA A 68 7.52 -5.17 4.26
N LEU A 69 6.66 -6.10 3.83
CA LEU A 69 5.81 -5.92 2.65
C LEU A 69 4.73 -4.86 2.87
N VAL A 70 4.12 -4.82 4.06
CA VAL A 70 3.16 -3.76 4.42
C VAL A 70 3.85 -2.40 4.46
N GLU A 71 5.02 -2.33 5.08
CA GLU A 71 5.82 -1.10 5.15
C GLU A 71 6.26 -0.64 3.75
N TRP A 72 6.55 -1.56 2.83
CA TRP A 72 6.81 -1.25 1.43
C TRP A 72 5.58 -0.60 0.76
N ASP A 73 4.40 -1.18 0.93
CA ASP A 73 3.15 -0.66 0.34
C ASP A 73 2.78 0.71 0.93
N GLU A 74 2.98 0.91 2.23
CA GLU A 74 2.83 2.20 2.90
C GLU A 74 3.78 3.25 2.30
N ARG A 75 5.06 2.92 2.12
CA ARG A 75 6.04 3.83 1.51
C ARG A 75 5.66 4.22 0.08
N VAL A 76 5.17 3.27 -0.72
CA VAL A 76 4.70 3.59 -2.08
C VAL A 76 3.47 4.50 -2.02
N THR A 77 2.55 4.26 -1.09
CA THR A 77 1.37 5.12 -0.89
C THR A 77 1.78 6.53 -0.48
N MET A 78 2.71 6.68 0.46
CA MET A 78 3.25 7.99 0.86
C MET A 78 3.95 8.71 -0.29
N TRP A 79 4.69 7.97 -1.13
CA TRP A 79 5.25 8.52 -2.35
C TRP A 79 4.15 9.02 -3.31
N ARG A 80 3.07 8.25 -3.53
CA ARG A 80 1.95 8.66 -4.40
C ARG A 80 1.25 9.92 -3.89
N ILE A 81 1.03 10.01 -2.59
CA ILE A 81 0.44 11.20 -1.95
C ILE A 81 1.32 12.43 -2.19
N ARG A 82 2.63 12.31 -1.88
CA ARG A 82 3.59 13.42 -2.08
C ARG A 82 3.67 13.81 -3.55
N HIS A 83 3.73 12.83 -4.45
CA HIS A 83 3.78 13.06 -5.89
C HIS A 83 2.53 13.82 -6.36
N TYR A 84 1.34 13.34 -6.00
CA TYR A 84 0.08 14.02 -6.32
C TYR A 84 0.06 15.46 -5.81
N LYS A 85 0.43 15.70 -4.55
CA LYS A 85 0.42 17.05 -3.97
C LYS A 85 1.42 17.98 -4.65
N VAL A 86 2.59 17.49 -5.05
CA VAL A 86 3.55 18.29 -5.83
C VAL A 86 2.97 18.64 -7.21
N VAL A 87 2.39 17.67 -7.92
CA VAL A 87 1.77 17.90 -9.24
C VAL A 87 0.63 18.91 -9.12
N ALA A 88 -0.32 18.69 -8.21
CA ALA A 88 -1.46 19.57 -7.99
C ALA A 88 -1.03 21.01 -7.63
N ARG A 89 0.02 21.16 -6.81
CA ARG A 89 0.57 22.49 -6.44
C ARG A 89 1.21 23.23 -7.62
N ILE A 90 1.74 22.52 -8.62
CA ILE A 90 2.48 23.11 -9.74
C ILE A 90 1.58 23.35 -10.95
N ILE A 91 0.67 22.43 -11.28
CA ILE A 91 -0.17 22.53 -12.49
C ILE A 91 -1.68 22.49 -12.23
N GLY A 92 -2.14 22.27 -10.99
CA GLY A 92 -3.55 22.04 -10.66
C GLY A 92 -3.93 20.55 -10.66
N ASP A 93 -5.06 20.21 -10.05
CA ASP A 93 -5.58 18.84 -9.92
C ASP A 93 -6.65 18.48 -10.98
N GLN A 94 -7.31 19.48 -11.57
CA GLN A 94 -8.30 19.34 -12.64
C GLN A 94 -7.73 19.53 -14.05
N VAL A 95 -6.44 19.28 -14.24
CA VAL A 95 -5.76 19.44 -15.54
C VAL A 95 -5.30 18.11 -16.12
N VAL A 96 -4.95 18.14 -17.40
CA VAL A 96 -4.36 17.01 -18.11
C VAL A 96 -2.83 17.14 -18.10
N GLY A 97 -2.14 16.06 -17.74
CA GLY A 97 -0.68 15.96 -17.78
C GLY A 97 -0.11 16.03 -19.20
N THR A 98 1.21 16.07 -19.32
CA THR A 98 1.93 16.10 -20.61
C THR A 98 1.66 14.86 -21.48
N GLN A 99 1.31 13.73 -20.87
CA GLN A 99 0.98 12.46 -21.53
C GLN A 99 -0.54 12.23 -21.70
N GLY A 100 -1.37 13.27 -21.59
CA GLY A 100 -2.82 13.10 -21.75
C GLY A 100 -3.53 12.47 -20.54
N THR A 101 -2.79 12.07 -19.50
CA THR A 101 -3.38 11.52 -18.26
C THR A 101 -3.95 12.65 -17.40
N PRO A 102 -5.25 12.61 -17.03
CA PRO A 102 -5.82 13.55 -16.06
C PRO A 102 -5.13 13.41 -14.70
N VAL A 103 -4.82 14.53 -14.05
CA VAL A 103 -4.15 14.53 -12.73
C VAL A 103 -5.00 13.82 -11.66
N GLU A 104 -6.33 13.84 -11.78
CA GLU A 104 -7.27 13.10 -10.92
C GLU A 104 -6.98 11.59 -10.85
N VAL A 105 -6.43 10.99 -11.92
CA VAL A 105 -6.03 9.56 -11.93
C VAL A 105 -4.95 9.30 -10.87
N LEU A 106 -4.03 10.23 -10.67
CA LEU A 106 -3.00 10.12 -9.63
C LEU A 106 -3.62 10.11 -8.22
N GLY A 107 -4.69 10.88 -8.01
CA GLY A 107 -5.45 10.88 -6.76
C GLY A 107 -6.10 9.52 -6.50
N LYS A 108 -6.72 8.91 -7.52
CA LYS A 108 -7.34 7.56 -7.40
C LYS A 108 -6.30 6.48 -7.05
N MET A 109 -5.09 6.59 -7.60
CA MET A 109 -4.00 5.63 -7.34
C MET A 109 -3.52 5.63 -5.89
N ILE A 110 -3.82 6.66 -5.08
CA ILE A 110 -3.44 6.69 -3.65
C ILE A 110 -4.11 5.55 -2.87
N HIS A 111 -5.29 5.10 -3.28
CA HIS A 111 -6.06 4.06 -2.57
C HIS A 111 -5.70 2.63 -3.01
N HIS A 112 -4.77 2.47 -3.95
CA HIS A 112 -4.41 1.15 -4.45
C HIS A 112 -3.26 0.55 -3.64
N ASN A 113 -3.53 -0.58 -2.99
CA ASN A 113 -2.55 -1.38 -2.26
C ASN A 113 -2.00 -2.48 -3.16
N PHE A 114 -0.69 -2.73 -3.11
CA PHE A 114 -0.08 -3.88 -3.77
C PHE A 114 -0.38 -5.20 -3.05
N PHE A 115 -0.56 -5.17 -1.73
CA PHE A 115 -0.79 -6.37 -0.93
C PHE A 115 -2.13 -6.31 -0.17
N PRO A 116 -3.27 -6.28 -0.87
CA PRO A 116 -4.58 -6.07 -0.23
C PRO A 116 -4.95 -7.15 0.80
N ALA A 117 -4.45 -8.38 0.65
CA ALA A 117 -4.67 -9.44 1.61
C ALA A 117 -3.99 -9.17 2.98
N LEU A 118 -2.79 -8.58 3.00
CA LEU A 118 -2.09 -8.18 4.24
C LEU A 118 -2.84 -7.07 4.99
N TRP A 119 -3.43 -6.12 4.27
CA TRP A 119 -4.27 -5.09 4.85
C TRP A 119 -5.59 -5.65 5.39
N ARG A 120 -6.22 -6.60 4.67
CA ARG A 120 -7.43 -7.27 5.15
C ARG A 120 -7.17 -8.14 6.39
N ALA A 121 -6.02 -8.80 6.48
CA ALA A 121 -5.65 -9.58 7.66
C ALA A 121 -5.64 -8.74 8.94
N ARG A 122 -5.20 -7.47 8.87
CA ARG A 122 -5.27 -6.53 10.01
C ARG A 122 -6.69 -6.24 10.47
N ASN A 123 -7.63 -6.10 9.52
CA ASN A 123 -9.04 -5.95 9.87
C ASN A 123 -9.57 -7.19 10.57
N GLN A 124 -9.19 -8.39 10.10
CA GLN A 124 -9.58 -9.66 10.70
C GLN A 124 -8.97 -9.84 12.10
N LEU A 125 -7.72 -9.44 12.32
CA LEU A 125 -7.08 -9.43 13.65
C LEU A 125 -7.85 -8.54 14.64
N THR A 126 -8.26 -7.35 14.20
CA THR A 126 -9.07 -6.45 15.06
C THR A 126 -10.45 -7.03 15.36
N ALA A 127 -11.08 -7.69 14.38
CA ALA A 127 -12.36 -8.36 14.60
C ALA A 127 -12.23 -9.51 15.61
N ARG A 128 -11.23 -10.38 15.42
CA ARG A 128 -10.93 -11.50 16.31
C ARG A 128 -10.64 -11.06 17.74
N ALA A 129 -9.84 -10.00 17.92
CA ALA A 129 -9.55 -9.49 19.27
C ALA A 129 -10.82 -9.06 20.02
N LYS A 130 -11.80 -8.46 19.31
CA LYS A 130 -13.09 -8.09 19.91
C LYS A 130 -13.95 -9.30 20.27
N GLU A 131 -13.89 -10.36 19.47
CA GLU A 131 -14.59 -11.61 19.73
C GLU A 131 -14.02 -12.29 20.98
N GLU A 132 -12.69 -12.35 21.12
CA GLU A 132 -12.01 -12.89 22.30
C GLU A 132 -12.33 -12.08 23.58
N GLU A 133 -12.35 -10.74 23.50
CA GLU A 133 -12.78 -9.88 24.62
C GLU A 133 -14.25 -10.12 25.03
N ALA A 134 -15.14 -10.33 24.07
CA ALA A 134 -16.55 -10.61 24.35
C ALA A 134 -16.74 -11.94 25.08
N ASP A 135 -16.07 -13.00 24.61
CA ASP A 135 -16.10 -14.33 25.23
C ASP A 135 -15.57 -14.30 26.68
N GLU A 136 -14.54 -13.51 26.98
CA GLU A 136 -14.01 -13.35 28.34
C GLU A 136 -15.00 -12.66 29.29
N THR A 137 -15.80 -11.71 28.79
CA THR A 137 -16.80 -11.00 29.60
C THR A 137 -18.06 -11.81 29.89
N GLU A 138 -18.34 -12.85 29.11
CA GLU A 138 -19.50 -13.73 29.28
C GLU A 138 -19.28 -14.86 30.31
N VAL A 139 -18.05 -15.08 30.80
CA VAL A 139 -17.77 -16.08 31.85
C VAL A 139 -18.25 -15.56 33.22
N PRO A 140 -19.36 -16.08 33.79
CA PRO A 140 -19.85 -15.61 35.08
C PRO A 140 -18.89 -16.10 36.17
N GLY A 141 -18.44 -15.17 37.02
CA GLY A 141 -17.62 -15.49 38.18
C GLY A 141 -18.22 -16.65 38.97
N HIS A 142 -17.47 -17.75 39.07
CA HIS A 142 -17.80 -18.83 39.98
C HIS A 142 -17.77 -18.25 41.40
N GLY A 143 -18.98 -18.03 41.94
CA GLY A 143 -19.18 -17.47 43.27
C GLY A 143 -18.39 -18.25 44.30
N ARG A 144 -17.80 -17.49 45.22
CA ARG A 144 -17.26 -18.01 46.48
C ARG A 144 -18.03 -17.38 47.63
#